data_AF-L0L1K9-F1
#
_entry.id   AF-L0L1K9-F1
#
_cell.length_a   1.000
_cell.length_b   1.000
_cell.length_c   1.000
_cell.angle_alpha   90.00
_cell.angle_beta   90.00
_cell.angle_gamma   90.00
#
_symmetry.space_group_name_H-M   'P 1'
#
loop_
_entity.id
_entity.type
_entity.pdbx_description
1 polymer ?
#
loop_
_entity_poly.entity_id
_entity_poly.type
_entity_poly.pdbx_seq_one_letter_code
_entity_poly.pdbx_strand_id
1 'polypeptide(L)'
;MRIIVKCIQKEFPTKSHKISYQMVIIYTYPFSKKSTLFLSNMTCQINPETIKSTWNPSSEKEIKYFYQHIFPQIANKNPEYLNPKNISEFGFAPLRPISTNRGTRDFLRRTNTSISNIKDLQAICLNIKEKDPIKSVLENVQFKGIYFKLNNIKNHGWLLAFDIDAKNIAKSGLCPFHSGYENSTDSEISLIQSLPPYQYLYCFNCLLLSIQYAFDLKNILIEWGFNKNSIHILYSGQGTHIHVTDPISWNLGTTSREYIKTTLIQKYQIPLDPTVTNDANRVLRYPGSLNASVTKPVSLITEEEPIKAFYRVLENAEPRIATSSYI
;
A
#
# COMPACT_ATOMS: atom_id res chain seq x y z
N MET A 1 -35.02 -9.54 3.78
CA MET A 1 -34.09 -9.66 2.65
C MET A 1 -34.39 -8.53 1.67
N ARG A 2 -33.51 -7.54 1.52
CA ARG A 2 -33.67 -6.52 0.47
C ARG A 2 -32.55 -6.73 -0.54
N ILE A 3 -32.92 -7.24 -1.70
CA ILE A 3 -32.00 -7.37 -2.83
C ILE A 3 -31.96 -6.00 -3.50
N ILE A 4 -30.83 -5.29 -3.43
CA ILE A 4 -30.61 -4.15 -4.32
C ILE A 4 -29.88 -4.68 -5.54
N VAL A 5 -30.65 -5.06 -6.56
CA VAL A 5 -30.11 -5.33 -7.89
C VAL A 5 -29.88 -3.98 -8.56
N LYS A 6 -28.64 -3.52 -8.65
CA LYS A 6 -28.31 -2.38 -9.51
C LYS A 6 -27.67 -2.93 -10.78
N CYS A 7 -28.49 -3.04 -11.82
CA CYS A 7 -28.04 -3.37 -13.17
C CYS A 7 -27.24 -2.17 -13.71
N ILE A 8 -25.95 -2.34 -13.97
CA ILE A 8 -25.15 -1.31 -14.65
C ILE A 8 -25.20 -1.64 -16.14
N GLN A 9 -26.09 -0.96 -16.86
CA GLN A 9 -26.16 -1.03 -18.32
C GLN A 9 -25.02 -0.19 -18.90
N LYS A 10 -24.24 -0.78 -19.81
CA LYS A 10 -23.31 -0.04 -20.65
C LYS A 10 -23.62 -0.40 -22.09
N GLU A 11 -24.32 0.49 -22.78
CA GLU A 11 -24.58 0.34 -24.21
C GLU A 11 -23.32 0.76 -24.98
N PHE A 12 -22.83 -0.14 -25.83
CA PHE A 12 -21.95 0.22 -26.93
C PHE A 12 -22.66 -0.17 -28.23
N PRO A 13 -22.72 0.73 -29.23
CA PRO A 13 -23.39 0.44 -30.47
C PRO A 13 -22.42 -0.27 -31.42
N THR A 14 -22.49 -1.60 -31.55
CA THR A 14 -22.00 -2.25 -32.78
C THR A 14 -22.82 -3.48 -33.18
N LYS A 15 -23.02 -3.56 -34.51
CA LYS A 15 -23.75 -4.60 -35.24
C LYS A 15 -22.98 -5.92 -35.22
N SER A 16 -23.20 -6.77 -34.23
CA SER A 16 -23.12 -8.25 -34.38
C SER A 16 -23.35 -8.92 -33.03
N HIS A 17 -24.09 -10.02 -33.07
CA HIS A 17 -24.71 -10.66 -31.91
C HIS A 17 -23.71 -11.33 -30.96
N LYS A 18 -23.63 -10.81 -29.74
CA LYS A 18 -23.73 -11.55 -28.45
C LYS A 18 -23.52 -10.55 -27.30
N ILE A 19 -24.61 -10.19 -26.62
CA ILE A 19 -24.55 -9.40 -25.37
C ILE A 19 -24.20 -10.37 -24.24
N SER A 20 -22.99 -10.31 -23.69
CA SER A 20 -22.64 -10.99 -22.44
C SER A 20 -22.95 -10.07 -21.26
N TYR A 21 -23.95 -10.42 -20.45
CA TYR A 21 -24.24 -9.74 -19.20
C TYR A 21 -23.32 -10.25 -18.09
N GLN A 22 -22.50 -9.38 -17.49
CA GLN A 22 -21.87 -9.67 -16.20
C GLN A 22 -22.78 -9.11 -15.11
N MET A 23 -23.60 -9.98 -14.52
CA MET A 23 -24.42 -9.66 -13.36
C MET A 23 -23.55 -9.77 -12.11
N VAL A 24 -23.18 -8.64 -11.51
CA VAL A 24 -22.55 -8.61 -10.18
C VAL A 24 -23.68 -8.51 -9.15
N ILE A 25 -24.06 -9.64 -8.57
CA ILE A 25 -25.02 -9.68 -7.46
C ILE A 25 -24.26 -9.39 -6.17
N ILE A 26 -24.43 -8.18 -5.63
CA ILE A 26 -23.97 -7.85 -4.28
C ILE A 26 -25.08 -8.26 -3.31
N TYR A 27 -24.88 -9.36 -2.59
CA TYR A 27 -25.81 -9.77 -1.53
C TYR A 27 -25.66 -8.80 -0.36
N THR A 28 -26.68 -7.97 -0.12
CA THR A 28 -26.80 -7.27 1.16
C THR A 28 -27.67 -8.13 2.06
N TYR A 29 -27.04 -8.81 3.02
CA TYR A 29 -27.77 -9.48 4.09
C TYR A 29 -28.57 -8.43 4.87
N PRO A 30 -29.81 -8.72 5.31
CA PRO A 30 -30.50 -7.85 6.23
C PRO A 30 -29.67 -7.78 7.51
N PHE A 31 -29.00 -6.65 7.71
CA PHE A 31 -28.27 -6.33 8.93
C PHE A 31 -29.19 -6.63 10.12
N SER A 32 -28.81 -7.62 10.94
CA SER A 32 -29.38 -7.70 12.28
C SER A 32 -29.07 -6.37 12.98
N LYS A 33 -30.04 -5.85 13.74
CA LYS A 33 -30.06 -4.52 14.38
C LYS A 33 -28.98 -4.33 15.48
N LYS A 34 -27.73 -4.70 15.22
CA LYS A 34 -26.59 -4.54 16.14
C LYS A 34 -25.34 -3.95 15.47
N SER A 35 -25.45 -3.23 14.35
CA SER A 35 -24.35 -2.42 13.81
C SER A 35 -24.38 -1.00 14.39
N THR A 36 -24.49 -0.88 15.71
CA THR A 36 -24.13 0.32 16.47
C THR A 36 -22.63 0.21 16.75
N LEU A 37 -21.85 1.12 16.15
CA LEU A 37 -20.40 1.27 16.31
C LEU A 37 -19.56 0.00 16.06
N PHE A 38 -19.08 -0.16 14.83
CA PHE A 38 -17.84 -0.90 14.55
C PHE A 38 -16.59 -0.08 14.92
N LEU A 39 -16.70 0.85 15.88
CA LEU A 39 -15.58 1.25 16.71
C LEU A 39 -15.45 0.13 17.76
N SER A 40 -14.91 -1.02 17.34
CA SER A 40 -14.42 -1.97 18.34
C SER A 40 -13.50 -1.16 19.25
N ASN A 41 -13.78 -1.19 20.55
CA ASN A 41 -13.07 -0.48 21.61
C ASN A 41 -11.59 -0.22 21.25
N MET A 42 -11.28 0.98 20.70
CA MET A 42 -9.92 1.46 20.40
C MET A 42 -9.18 1.68 21.73
N THR A 43 -8.94 0.59 22.43
CA THR A 43 -8.40 0.53 23.78
C THR A 43 -6.94 0.13 23.78
N CYS A 44 -6.42 -0.31 22.63
CA CYS A 44 -5.01 -0.59 22.50
C CYS A 44 -4.26 0.72 22.25
N GLN A 45 -4.02 1.42 23.36
CA GLN A 45 -3.08 2.52 23.44
C GLN A 45 -1.73 1.93 23.78
N ILE A 46 -0.72 2.28 23.01
CA ILE A 46 0.67 1.99 23.33
C ILE A 46 1.27 3.21 24.00
N ASN A 47 2.07 2.99 25.04
CA ASN A 47 2.96 4.05 25.52
C ASN A 47 4.12 4.17 24.51
N PRO A 48 4.14 5.22 23.67
CA PRO A 48 5.08 5.31 22.57
C PRO A 48 6.53 5.45 23.05
N GLU A 49 6.76 5.95 24.28
CA GLU A 49 8.10 6.11 24.87
C GLU A 49 8.76 4.77 25.19
N THR A 50 7.97 3.70 25.34
CA THR A 50 8.50 2.35 25.62
C THR A 50 9.03 1.64 24.38
N ILE A 51 8.83 2.23 23.19
CA ILE A 51 9.18 1.61 21.92
C ILE A 51 10.62 1.96 21.54
N LYS A 52 11.51 0.97 21.66
CA LYS A 52 12.83 1.02 21.03
C LYS A 52 12.69 0.63 19.56
N SER A 53 12.77 1.59 18.63
CA SER A 53 12.71 1.29 17.19
C SER A 53 13.76 2.07 16.38
N THR A 54 14.17 1.51 15.24
CA THR A 54 15.14 2.13 14.32
C THR A 54 14.46 3.00 13.26
N TRP A 55 13.46 3.78 13.66
CA TRP A 55 12.62 4.55 12.76
C TRP A 55 13.35 5.78 12.21
N ASN A 56 14.09 5.61 11.11
CA ASN A 56 14.89 6.67 10.49
C ASN A 56 14.98 6.47 8.97
N PRO A 57 15.29 7.54 8.21
CA PRO A 57 15.62 7.42 6.79
C PRO A 57 16.87 6.55 6.55
N SER A 58 16.85 5.76 5.49
CA SER A 58 17.99 4.94 5.06
C SER A 58 19.02 5.79 4.30
N SER A 59 20.30 5.55 4.59
CA SER A 59 21.42 6.03 3.80
C SER A 59 21.50 5.35 2.43
N GLU A 60 22.26 5.94 1.52
CA GLU A 60 22.51 5.35 0.19
C GLU A 60 23.14 3.94 0.29
N LYS A 61 24.06 3.74 1.25
CA LYS A 61 24.71 2.45 1.50
C LYS A 61 23.72 1.38 1.97
N GLU A 62 22.82 1.73 2.88
CA GLU A 62 21.78 0.81 3.37
C GLU A 62 20.79 0.44 2.27
N ILE A 63 20.38 1.41 1.44
CA ILE A 63 19.50 1.16 0.29
C ILE A 63 20.17 0.18 -0.68
N LYS A 64 21.43 0.44 -1.05
CA LYS A 64 22.17 -0.42 -1.96
C LYS A 64 22.31 -1.83 -1.39
N TYR A 65 22.69 -1.96 -0.11
CA TYR A 65 22.80 -3.23 0.58
C TYR A 65 21.47 -3.99 0.58
N PHE A 66 20.36 -3.31 0.89
CA PHE A 66 19.03 -3.90 0.88
C PHE A 66 18.69 -4.51 -0.49
N TYR A 67 18.84 -3.73 -1.58
CA TYR A 67 18.51 -4.24 -2.92
C TYR A 67 19.47 -5.32 -3.41
N GLN A 68 20.73 -5.30 -2.94
CA GLN A 68 21.71 -6.33 -3.29
C GLN A 68 21.46 -7.66 -2.58
N HIS A 69 21.14 -7.62 -1.28
CA HIS A 69 21.17 -8.82 -0.45
C HIS A 69 19.81 -9.28 0.07
N ILE A 70 18.88 -8.36 0.33
CA ILE A 70 17.63 -8.66 1.06
C ILE A 70 16.42 -8.69 0.12
N PHE A 71 16.30 -7.69 -0.76
CA PHE A 71 15.19 -7.57 -1.69
C PHE A 71 14.88 -8.88 -2.44
N PRO A 72 15.87 -9.61 -3.03
CA PRO A 72 15.57 -10.85 -3.74
C PRO A 72 15.00 -11.93 -2.82
N GLN A 73 15.45 -12.01 -1.56
CA GLN A 73 15.00 -13.04 -0.62
C GLN A 73 13.52 -12.86 -0.25
N ILE A 74 13.08 -11.61 -0.14
CA ILE A 74 11.69 -11.27 0.17
C ILE A 74 10.83 -11.35 -1.09
N ALA A 75 11.24 -10.66 -2.16
CA ALA A 75 10.43 -10.50 -3.36
C ALA A 75 10.22 -11.80 -4.15
N ASN A 76 11.15 -12.76 -4.07
CA ASN A 76 10.96 -14.08 -4.69
C ASN A 76 9.87 -14.92 -4.02
N LYS A 77 9.44 -14.55 -2.80
CA LYS A 77 8.34 -15.22 -2.07
C LYS A 77 6.99 -14.57 -2.33
N ASN A 78 6.93 -13.54 -3.17
CA ASN A 78 5.70 -12.84 -3.47
C ASN A 78 4.68 -13.78 -4.16
N PRO A 79 3.38 -13.63 -3.86
CA PRO A 79 2.32 -14.38 -4.54
C PRO A 79 2.29 -14.07 -6.05
N GLU A 80 1.69 -14.99 -6.82
CA GLU A 80 1.75 -14.98 -8.28
C GLU A 80 1.24 -13.68 -8.93
N TYR A 81 0.23 -13.01 -8.34
CA TYR A 81 -0.30 -11.76 -8.89
C TYR A 81 0.73 -10.59 -8.87
N LEU A 82 1.80 -10.73 -8.08
CA LEU A 82 2.92 -9.79 -8.00
C LEU A 82 4.16 -10.26 -8.77
N ASN A 83 4.07 -11.39 -9.47
CA ASN A 83 5.14 -11.81 -10.36
C ASN A 83 5.39 -10.69 -11.38
N PRO A 84 6.65 -10.24 -11.57
CA PRO A 84 6.94 -9.15 -12.48
C PRO A 84 6.36 -9.31 -13.87
N LYS A 85 6.28 -10.52 -14.44
CA LYS A 85 5.64 -10.76 -15.76
C LYS A 85 4.17 -10.35 -15.82
N ASN A 86 3.48 -10.35 -14.69
CA ASN A 86 2.05 -10.06 -14.61
C ASN A 86 1.76 -8.58 -14.39
N ILE A 87 2.77 -7.78 -14.06
CA ILE A 87 2.64 -6.34 -13.79
C ILE A 87 2.81 -5.57 -15.09
N SER A 88 1.94 -4.62 -15.39
CA SER A 88 2.04 -3.87 -16.66
C SER A 88 3.10 -2.78 -16.67
N GLU A 89 3.44 -2.25 -15.50
CA GLU A 89 4.37 -1.14 -15.36
C GLU A 89 4.92 -1.08 -13.93
N PHE A 90 6.21 -0.74 -13.81
CA PHE A 90 6.88 -0.45 -12.57
C PHE A 90 7.19 1.05 -12.43
N GLY A 91 7.03 1.56 -11.21
CA GLY A 91 7.45 2.88 -10.80
C GLY A 91 8.70 2.79 -9.91
N PHE A 92 9.60 3.77 -10.02
CA PHE A 92 10.80 3.86 -9.22
C PHE A 92 10.91 5.27 -8.66
N ALA A 93 10.97 5.38 -7.33
CA ALA A 93 11.19 6.65 -6.66
C ALA A 93 12.68 6.77 -6.33
N PRO A 94 13.45 7.64 -7.01
CA PRO A 94 14.87 7.82 -6.72
C PRO A 94 15.07 8.53 -5.38
N LEU A 95 16.22 8.28 -4.76
CA LEU A 95 16.61 8.90 -3.48
C LEU A 95 16.78 10.42 -3.62
N ARG A 96 17.27 10.85 -4.78
CA ARG A 96 17.40 12.25 -5.22
C ARG A 96 16.83 12.38 -6.63
N PRO A 97 16.44 13.59 -7.09
CA PRO A 97 16.01 13.80 -8.46
C PRO A 97 17.02 13.21 -9.45
N ILE A 98 16.55 12.48 -10.46
CA ILE A 98 17.38 11.78 -11.44
C ILE A 98 17.38 12.49 -12.80
N SER A 99 18.55 12.62 -13.40
CA SER A 99 18.74 13.21 -14.71
C SER A 99 18.36 12.22 -15.82
N THR A 100 17.49 12.66 -16.74
CA THR A 100 17.10 11.92 -17.94
C THR A 100 17.29 12.76 -19.19
N ASN A 101 17.24 12.12 -20.36
CA ASN A 101 17.19 12.83 -21.65
C ASN A 101 15.95 13.73 -21.84
N ARG A 102 14.98 13.70 -20.92
CA ARG A 102 13.77 14.55 -20.87
C ARG A 102 13.75 15.46 -19.63
N GLY A 103 14.92 15.75 -19.06
CA GLY A 103 15.08 16.56 -17.87
C GLY A 103 15.08 15.76 -16.56
N THR A 104 15.07 16.48 -15.45
CA THR A 104 15.12 15.90 -14.11
C THR A 104 13.77 15.31 -13.69
N ARG A 105 13.78 14.18 -12.98
CA ARG A 105 12.57 13.46 -12.54
C ARG A 105 12.68 13.00 -11.09
N ASP A 106 11.60 13.11 -10.33
CA ASP A 106 11.47 12.55 -8.98
C ASP A 106 10.74 11.21 -8.94
N PHE A 107 10.32 10.72 -10.10
CA PHE A 107 9.66 9.44 -10.26
C PHE A 107 9.83 8.93 -11.69
N LEU A 108 10.21 7.66 -11.83
CA LEU A 108 10.36 7.00 -13.12
C LEU A 108 9.28 5.93 -13.29
N ARG A 109 8.57 5.93 -14.41
CA ARG A 109 7.66 4.84 -14.81
C ARG A 109 8.26 4.06 -15.96
N ARG A 110 8.20 2.74 -15.92
CA ARG A 110 8.72 1.82 -16.94
C ARG A 110 7.70 0.74 -17.24
N THR A 111 7.25 0.69 -18.49
CA THR A 111 6.40 -0.39 -18.98
C THR A 111 7.16 -1.71 -18.92
N ASN A 112 6.44 -2.78 -18.65
CA ASN A 112 7.03 -4.08 -18.33
C ASN A 112 7.62 -4.86 -19.54
N THR A 113 7.99 -4.19 -20.62
CA THR A 113 8.47 -4.91 -21.82
C THR A 113 9.79 -5.64 -21.62
N SER A 114 10.49 -5.43 -20.49
CA SER A 114 11.80 -6.01 -20.18
C SER A 114 12.00 -6.42 -18.71
N ILE A 115 10.98 -6.31 -17.85
CA ILE A 115 11.10 -6.63 -16.41
C ILE A 115 10.36 -7.94 -16.11
N SER A 116 10.96 -9.04 -16.51
CA SER A 116 10.32 -10.35 -16.49
C SER A 116 10.45 -11.09 -15.15
N ASN A 117 11.34 -10.66 -14.26
CA ASN A 117 11.61 -11.37 -13.02
C ASN A 117 12.24 -10.45 -11.96
N ILE A 118 12.44 -10.98 -10.75
CA ILE A 118 13.01 -10.23 -9.62
C ILE A 118 14.46 -9.81 -9.86
N LYS A 119 15.25 -10.59 -10.61
CA LYS A 119 16.63 -10.21 -10.97
C LYS A 119 16.66 -9.00 -11.89
N ASP A 120 15.69 -8.86 -12.79
CA ASP A 120 15.58 -7.68 -13.66
C ASP A 120 15.29 -6.42 -12.83
N LEU A 121 14.33 -6.50 -11.88
CA LEU A 121 14.05 -5.42 -10.93
C LEU A 121 15.28 -5.08 -10.08
N GLN A 122 15.98 -6.09 -9.57
CA GLN A 122 17.19 -5.92 -8.79
C GLN A 122 18.28 -5.22 -9.60
N ALA A 123 18.53 -5.65 -10.84
CA ALA A 123 19.54 -5.08 -11.71
C ALA A 123 19.27 -3.59 -11.99
N ILE A 124 18.00 -3.23 -12.21
CA ILE A 124 17.56 -1.83 -12.33
C ILE A 124 17.89 -1.05 -11.06
N CYS A 125 17.59 -1.60 -9.88
CA CYS A 125 17.82 -0.90 -8.63
C CYS A 125 19.31 -0.68 -8.32
N LEU A 126 20.19 -1.56 -8.80
CA LEU A 126 21.63 -1.46 -8.57
C LEU A 126 22.36 -0.62 -9.63
N ASN A 127 21.87 -0.60 -10.88
CA ASN A 127 22.52 0.10 -11.99
C ASN A 127 21.50 0.55 -13.05
N ILE A 128 20.63 1.51 -12.69
CA ILE A 128 19.59 2.02 -13.59
C ILE A 128 20.16 2.59 -14.89
N LYS A 129 21.34 3.23 -14.89
CA LYS A 129 21.91 3.84 -16.10
C LYS A 129 22.11 2.81 -17.22
N GLU A 130 22.62 1.63 -16.88
CA GLU A 130 22.86 0.56 -17.85
C GLU A 130 21.63 -0.34 -18.06
N LYS A 131 20.80 -0.48 -17.02
CA LYS A 131 19.67 -1.42 -17.00
C LYS A 131 18.32 -0.78 -17.29
N ASP A 132 18.26 0.54 -17.52
CA ASP A 132 17.03 1.24 -17.91
C ASP A 132 16.50 0.65 -19.22
N PRO A 133 15.30 0.03 -19.20
CA PRO A 133 14.64 -0.49 -20.40
C PRO A 133 14.55 0.49 -21.57
N ILE A 134 14.43 1.78 -21.27
CA ILE A 134 14.20 2.84 -22.25
C ILE A 134 15.50 3.62 -22.54
N LYS A 135 16.60 3.30 -21.85
CA LYS A 135 17.91 3.98 -21.98
C LYS A 135 17.81 5.51 -21.90
N SER A 136 16.92 6.01 -21.05
CA SER A 136 16.62 7.43 -20.89
C SER A 136 17.38 8.08 -19.73
N VAL A 137 17.84 7.26 -18.79
CA VAL A 137 18.55 7.68 -17.58
C VAL A 137 20.03 7.90 -17.87
N LEU A 138 20.57 9.03 -17.41
CA LEU A 138 21.93 9.47 -17.71
C LEU A 138 22.94 9.18 -16.59
N GLU A 139 22.44 8.84 -15.40
CA GLU A 139 23.24 8.64 -14.19
C GLU A 139 22.70 7.49 -13.34
N ASN A 140 23.53 6.99 -12.42
CA ASN A 140 23.07 6.03 -11.41
C ASN A 140 22.53 6.75 -10.18
N VAL A 141 21.46 6.21 -9.61
CA VAL A 141 20.87 6.66 -8.36
C VAL A 141 20.32 5.44 -7.62
N GLN A 142 20.29 5.50 -6.29
CA GLN A 142 19.55 4.53 -5.49
C GLN A 142 18.07 4.87 -5.44
N PHE A 143 17.21 3.87 -5.31
CA PHE A 143 15.77 4.08 -5.22
C PHE A 143 15.28 3.96 -3.78
N LYS A 144 14.49 4.93 -3.31
CA LYS A 144 13.82 4.88 -2.01
C LYS A 144 12.60 3.95 -1.98
N GLY A 145 12.25 3.36 -3.13
CA GLY A 145 11.17 2.40 -3.27
C GLY A 145 10.88 2.00 -4.71
N ILE A 146 10.32 0.80 -4.85
CA ILE A 146 9.75 0.30 -6.11
C ILE A 146 8.24 0.34 -5.96
N TYR A 147 7.55 0.63 -7.05
CA TYR A 147 6.10 0.66 -7.14
C TYR A 147 5.64 -0.19 -8.32
N PHE A 148 4.43 -0.70 -8.26
CA PHE A 148 3.81 -1.43 -9.37
C PHE A 148 2.44 -0.83 -9.68
N LYS A 149 2.09 -0.77 -10.96
CA LYS A 149 0.76 -0.37 -11.40
C LYS A 149 -0.25 -1.46 -11.05
N LEU A 150 -1.43 -1.05 -10.56
CA LEU A 150 -2.48 -1.99 -10.14
C LEU A 150 -3.03 -2.83 -11.29
N ASN A 151 -2.94 -2.33 -12.53
CA ASN A 151 -3.30 -3.07 -13.73
C ASN A 151 -2.43 -4.32 -13.92
N ASN A 152 -3.08 -5.48 -14.01
CA ASN A 152 -2.48 -6.80 -14.08
C ASN A 152 -2.76 -7.45 -15.44
N ILE A 153 -1.69 -7.85 -16.12
CA ILE A 153 -1.75 -8.43 -17.47
C ILE A 153 -2.47 -9.77 -17.43
N LYS A 154 -2.12 -10.66 -16.48
CA LYS A 154 -2.64 -12.04 -16.40
C LYS A 154 -4.11 -12.07 -16.03
N ASN A 155 -4.54 -11.22 -15.09
CA ASN A 155 -5.90 -11.22 -14.58
C ASN A 155 -6.88 -10.37 -15.42
N HIS A 156 -6.42 -9.74 -16.51
CA HIS A 156 -7.24 -8.93 -17.42
C HIS A 156 -8.08 -7.86 -16.71
N GLY A 157 -7.50 -7.22 -15.69
CA GLY A 157 -8.16 -6.24 -14.84
C GLY A 157 -7.15 -5.54 -13.93
N TRP A 158 -7.62 -4.84 -12.90
CA TRP A 158 -6.72 -4.23 -11.92
C TRP A 158 -7.05 -4.63 -10.49
N LEU A 159 -6.01 -4.68 -9.67
CA LEU A 159 -6.12 -5.09 -8.28
C LEU A 159 -7.09 -4.16 -7.53
N LEU A 160 -8.04 -4.73 -6.79
CA LEU A 160 -8.78 -3.97 -5.79
C LEU A 160 -7.86 -3.74 -4.60
N ALA A 161 -7.48 -2.48 -4.42
CA ALA A 161 -6.55 -2.07 -3.38
C ALA A 161 -7.08 -0.89 -2.58
N PHE A 162 -6.67 -0.86 -1.32
CA PHE A 162 -6.97 0.20 -0.36
C PHE A 162 -5.68 0.63 0.30
N ASP A 163 -5.59 1.91 0.66
CA ASP A 163 -4.42 2.50 1.31
C ASP A 163 -4.90 3.31 2.51
N ILE A 164 -4.32 3.01 3.67
CA ILE A 164 -4.60 3.65 4.95
C ILE A 164 -3.25 4.12 5.50
N ASP A 165 -2.96 5.40 5.32
CA ASP A 165 -1.71 6.02 5.76
C ASP A 165 -1.86 6.56 7.19
N ALA A 166 -0.87 6.28 8.06
CA ALA A 166 -0.82 6.84 9.40
C ALA A 166 -0.78 8.38 9.38
N LYS A 167 -0.23 8.98 8.32
CA LYS A 167 -0.27 10.43 8.08
C LYS A 167 -1.68 10.95 7.88
N ASN A 168 -2.56 10.21 7.20
CA ASN A 168 -3.94 10.64 6.99
C ASN A 168 -4.74 10.54 8.28
N ILE A 169 -4.53 9.48 9.06
CA ILE A 169 -5.08 9.35 10.42
C ILE A 169 -4.64 10.52 11.29
N ALA A 170 -3.35 10.86 11.21
CA ALA A 170 -2.81 11.98 11.96
C ALA A 170 -3.41 13.30 11.50
N LYS A 171 -3.39 13.57 10.20
CA LYS A 171 -3.94 14.79 9.60
C LYS A 171 -5.39 15.03 10.00
N SER A 172 -6.22 13.99 9.95
CA SER A 172 -7.65 14.06 10.26
C SER A 172 -8.00 14.04 11.76
N GLY A 173 -7.01 14.00 12.66
CA GLY A 173 -7.26 14.05 14.11
C GLY A 173 -7.95 12.80 14.67
N LEU A 174 -7.84 11.66 13.98
CA LEU A 174 -8.44 10.39 14.45
C LEU A 174 -7.63 9.74 15.58
N CYS A 175 -6.42 10.23 15.83
CA CYS A 175 -5.57 9.75 16.92
C CYS A 175 -5.93 10.44 18.24
N PRO A 176 -6.18 9.71 19.33
CA PRO A 176 -6.56 10.32 20.61
C PRO A 176 -5.41 11.11 21.29
N PHE A 177 -4.19 11.03 20.78
CA PHE A 177 -3.00 11.68 21.37
C PHE A 177 -2.71 13.08 20.81
N HIS A 178 -3.41 13.50 19.75
CA HIS A 178 -3.27 14.84 19.18
C HIS A 178 -4.51 15.21 18.34
N SER A 179 -4.84 16.50 18.29
CA SER A 179 -6.01 17.05 17.56
C SER A 179 -5.96 16.89 16.04
N GLY A 180 -4.83 16.43 15.50
CA GLY A 180 -4.55 16.35 14.08
C GLY A 180 -3.96 17.64 13.54
N TYR A 181 -3.79 17.74 12.22
CA TYR A 181 -3.10 18.89 11.63
C TYR A 181 -3.65 19.44 10.30
N GLU A 182 -4.85 19.03 9.89
CA GLU A 182 -5.42 19.46 8.61
C GLU A 182 -5.55 20.99 8.46
N ASN A 183 -5.76 21.71 9.56
CA ASN A 183 -5.86 23.18 9.60
C ASN A 183 -5.06 23.77 10.77
N SER A 184 -3.97 23.11 11.14
CA SER A 184 -3.26 23.38 12.38
C SER A 184 -2.16 24.42 12.26
N THR A 185 -1.79 24.96 13.41
CA THR A 185 -0.65 25.86 13.56
C THR A 185 0.67 25.07 13.60
N ASP A 186 1.80 25.75 13.38
CA ASP A 186 3.13 25.14 13.46
C ASP A 186 3.42 24.46 14.82
N SER A 187 2.78 24.92 15.91
CA SER A 187 2.94 24.34 17.25
C SER A 187 2.28 22.96 17.37
N GLU A 188 1.12 22.75 16.74
CA GLU A 188 0.44 21.45 16.73
C GLU A 188 1.17 20.43 15.85
N ILE A 189 1.74 20.87 14.73
CA ILE A 189 2.63 20.04 13.91
C ILE A 189 3.88 19.64 14.72
N SER A 190 4.47 20.60 15.44
CA SER A 190 5.64 20.37 16.30
C SER A 190 5.33 19.38 17.43
N LEU A 191 4.11 19.42 18.00
CA LEU A 191 3.67 18.45 19.00
C LEU A 191 3.62 17.03 18.44
N ILE A 192 3.10 16.84 17.22
CA ILE A 192 3.07 15.51 16.61
C ILE A 192 4.49 15.00 16.36
N GLN A 193 5.38 15.87 15.88
CA GLN A 193 6.78 15.54 15.63
C GLN A 193 7.59 15.28 16.91
N SER A 194 7.12 15.73 18.07
CA SER A 194 7.73 15.41 19.36
C SER A 194 7.26 14.07 19.93
N LEU A 195 6.30 13.39 19.28
CA LEU A 195 5.86 12.04 19.64
C LEU A 195 6.61 10.99 18.82
N PRO A 196 6.96 9.83 19.39
CA PRO A 196 7.52 8.71 18.62
C PRO A 196 6.55 8.22 17.53
N PRO A 197 7.02 7.95 16.28
CA PRO A 197 8.38 8.15 15.82
C PRO A 197 8.70 9.64 15.62
N TYR A 198 9.74 10.12 16.31
CA TYR A 198 10.09 11.54 16.34
C TYR A 198 10.36 12.08 14.94
N GLN A 199 9.98 13.35 14.71
CA GLN A 199 10.15 14.11 13.46
C GLN A 199 9.20 13.73 12.31
N TYR A 200 8.33 12.73 12.50
CA TYR A 200 7.32 12.37 11.50
C TYR A 200 5.98 13.07 11.78
N LEU A 201 5.18 13.26 10.73
CA LEU A 201 3.83 13.83 10.81
C LEU A 201 2.77 12.82 11.28
N TYR A 202 3.18 11.83 12.08
CA TYR A 202 2.32 10.82 12.68
C TYR A 202 3.07 10.19 13.86
N CYS A 203 2.34 9.74 14.88
CA CYS A 203 2.91 8.99 16.00
C CYS A 203 2.70 7.47 15.81
N PHE A 204 3.29 6.65 16.68
CA PHE A 204 3.10 5.20 16.67
C PHE A 204 1.66 4.79 16.91
N ASN A 205 0.89 5.57 17.67
CA ASN A 205 -0.55 5.33 17.82
C ASN A 205 -1.28 5.52 16.49
N CYS A 206 -0.94 6.52 15.68
CA CYS A 206 -1.49 6.64 14.31
C CYS A 206 -1.17 5.43 13.45
N LEU A 207 0.04 4.88 13.57
CA LEU A 207 0.41 3.66 12.85
C LEU A 207 -0.38 2.45 13.33
N LEU A 208 -0.52 2.26 14.65
CA LEU A 208 -1.34 1.19 15.21
C LEU A 208 -2.80 1.31 14.74
N LEU A 209 -3.35 2.51 14.72
CA LEU A 209 -4.69 2.78 14.20
C LEU A 209 -4.79 2.42 12.71
N SER A 210 -3.78 2.73 11.88
CA SER A 210 -3.79 2.33 10.47
C SER A 210 -3.89 0.81 10.30
N ILE A 211 -3.19 0.07 11.15
CA ILE A 211 -3.24 -1.39 11.18
C ILE A 211 -4.62 -1.86 11.66
N GLN A 212 -5.16 -1.31 12.75
CA GLN A 212 -6.50 -1.65 13.23
C GLN A 212 -7.58 -1.45 12.16
N TYR A 213 -7.59 -0.28 11.50
CA TYR A 213 -8.52 -0.03 10.40
C TYR A 213 -8.35 -0.99 9.23
N ALA A 214 -7.14 -1.49 8.96
CA ALA A 214 -6.93 -2.52 7.94
C ALA A 214 -7.58 -3.86 8.31
N PHE A 215 -7.55 -4.23 9.59
CA PHE A 215 -8.24 -5.43 10.10
C PHE A 215 -9.76 -5.24 10.07
N ASP A 216 -10.26 -4.08 10.49
CA ASP A 216 -11.69 -3.76 10.40
C ASP A 216 -12.17 -3.80 8.95
N LEU A 217 -11.43 -3.20 8.03
CA LEU A 217 -11.70 -3.26 6.60
C LEU A 217 -11.71 -4.69 6.07
N LYS A 218 -10.74 -5.53 6.46
CA LYS A 218 -10.70 -6.94 6.08
C LYS A 218 -11.97 -7.67 6.55
N ASN A 219 -12.41 -7.43 7.79
CA ASN A 219 -13.63 -8.03 8.33
C ASN A 219 -14.88 -7.58 7.55
N ILE A 220 -14.99 -6.27 7.26
CA ILE A 220 -16.08 -5.73 6.43
C ILE A 220 -16.12 -6.37 5.04
N LEU A 221 -14.95 -6.54 4.39
CA LEU A 221 -14.87 -7.18 3.07
C LEU A 221 -15.28 -8.67 3.13
N ILE A 222 -14.91 -9.39 4.20
CA ILE A 222 -15.35 -10.77 4.42
C ILE A 222 -16.88 -10.82 4.58
N GLU A 223 -17.47 -9.91 5.36
CA GLU A 223 -18.93 -9.80 5.51
C GLU A 223 -19.64 -9.49 4.19
N TRP A 224 -18.98 -8.76 3.28
CA TRP A 224 -19.49 -8.49 1.92
C TRP A 224 -19.31 -9.66 0.95
N GLY A 225 -18.71 -10.77 1.40
CA GLY A 225 -18.60 -12.01 0.66
C GLY A 225 -17.27 -12.22 -0.07
N PHE A 226 -16.26 -11.35 0.11
CA PHE A 226 -14.92 -11.62 -0.41
C PHE A 226 -14.27 -12.78 0.36
N ASN A 227 -13.55 -13.65 -0.35
CA ASN A 227 -12.86 -14.75 0.30
C ASN A 227 -11.74 -14.23 1.23
N LYS A 228 -11.76 -14.65 2.51
CA LYS A 228 -10.77 -14.25 3.51
C LYS A 228 -9.31 -14.50 3.10
N ASN A 229 -9.07 -15.59 2.36
CA ASN A 229 -7.73 -15.98 1.89
C ASN A 229 -7.26 -15.15 0.68
N SER A 230 -8.18 -14.38 0.10
CA SER A 230 -7.91 -13.47 -1.00
C SER A 230 -7.74 -12.01 -0.54
N ILE A 231 -7.74 -11.75 0.78
CA ILE A 231 -7.56 -10.41 1.33
C ILE A 231 -6.24 -10.37 2.10
N HIS A 232 -5.29 -9.61 1.56
CA HIS A 232 -3.93 -9.51 2.09
C HIS A 232 -3.73 -8.12 2.68
N ILE A 233 -3.32 -8.04 3.95
CA ILE A 233 -2.93 -6.78 4.58
C ILE A 233 -1.41 -6.68 4.49
N LEU A 234 -0.91 -5.56 3.98
CA LEU A 234 0.51 -5.30 3.84
C LEU A 234 0.86 -4.03 4.61
N TYR A 235 1.93 -4.10 5.38
CA TYR A 235 2.54 -2.92 5.95
C TYR A 235 3.34 -2.18 4.86
N SER A 236 3.04 -0.90 4.65
CA SER A 236 3.63 -0.07 3.58
C SER A 236 4.89 0.71 4.01
N GLY A 237 5.24 0.63 5.30
CA GLY A 237 6.28 1.43 5.95
C GLY A 237 5.73 2.62 6.74
N GLN A 238 4.57 3.18 6.37
CA GLN A 238 3.97 4.32 7.08
C GLN A 238 2.45 4.17 7.25
N GLY A 239 1.96 2.96 7.09
CA GLY A 239 0.54 2.64 7.08
C GLY A 239 0.34 1.24 6.53
N THR A 240 -0.81 0.99 5.94
CA THR A 240 -1.16 -0.31 5.38
C THR A 240 -1.77 -0.20 3.99
N HIS A 241 -1.40 -1.14 3.13
CA HIS A 241 -2.17 -1.45 1.93
C HIS A 241 -3.00 -2.70 2.18
N ILE A 242 -4.19 -2.78 1.58
CA ILE A 242 -4.99 -4.00 1.54
C ILE A 242 -5.15 -4.38 0.08
N HIS A 243 -4.75 -5.60 -0.28
CA HIS A 243 -4.88 -6.16 -1.62
C HIS A 243 -5.97 -7.24 -1.62
N VAL A 244 -6.97 -7.11 -2.49
CA VAL A 244 -8.03 -8.10 -2.66
C VAL A 244 -7.85 -8.82 -3.99
N THR A 245 -7.47 -10.09 -3.94
CA THR A 245 -7.13 -10.94 -5.10
C THR A 245 -8.25 -11.92 -5.48
N ASP A 246 -9.45 -11.73 -4.93
CA ASP A 246 -10.62 -12.54 -5.24
C ASP A 246 -10.92 -12.46 -6.76
N PRO A 247 -11.23 -13.57 -7.46
CA PRO A 247 -11.50 -13.54 -8.89
C PRO A 247 -12.49 -12.46 -9.33
N ILE A 248 -13.51 -12.18 -8.52
CA ILE A 248 -14.50 -11.13 -8.85
C ILE A 248 -13.92 -9.71 -8.74
N SER A 249 -12.92 -9.49 -7.87
CA SER A 249 -12.38 -8.16 -7.56
C SER A 249 -11.65 -7.54 -8.75
N TRP A 250 -10.97 -8.37 -9.57
CA TRP A 250 -10.20 -7.93 -10.73
C TRP A 250 -11.06 -7.22 -11.78
N ASN A 251 -12.32 -7.64 -11.90
CA ASN A 251 -13.26 -7.19 -12.93
C ASN A 251 -14.21 -6.10 -12.44
N LEU A 252 -14.09 -5.64 -11.19
CA LEU A 252 -14.90 -4.54 -10.69
C LEU A 252 -14.56 -3.26 -11.48
N GLY A 253 -15.57 -2.66 -12.10
CA GLY A 253 -15.42 -1.37 -12.78
C GLY A 253 -15.36 -0.19 -11.81
N THR A 254 -15.09 1.00 -12.35
CA THR A 254 -14.97 2.25 -11.59
C THR A 254 -16.21 2.55 -10.74
N THR A 255 -17.43 2.33 -11.25
CA THR A 255 -18.66 2.57 -10.49
C THR A 255 -18.78 1.68 -9.24
N SER A 256 -18.43 0.39 -9.35
CA SER A 256 -18.49 -0.53 -8.22
C SER A 256 -17.42 -0.19 -7.17
N ARG A 257 -16.23 0.22 -7.63
CA ARG A 257 -15.13 0.67 -6.75
C ARG A 257 -15.47 1.98 -6.05
N GLU A 258 -16.10 2.90 -6.76
CA GLU A 258 -16.62 4.15 -6.18
C GLU A 258 -17.63 3.86 -5.08
N TYR A 259 -18.58 2.94 -5.32
CA TYR A 259 -19.54 2.53 -4.31
C TYR A 259 -18.89 1.90 -3.08
N ILE A 260 -17.93 0.97 -3.29
CA ILE A 260 -17.16 0.34 -2.22
C ILE A 260 -16.43 1.41 -1.39
N LYS A 261 -15.63 2.24 -2.05
CA LYS A 261 -14.85 3.33 -1.44
C LYS A 261 -15.75 4.26 -0.63
N THR A 262 -16.81 4.78 -1.24
CA THR A 262 -17.72 5.74 -0.61
C THR A 262 -18.46 5.11 0.56
N THR A 263 -18.85 3.84 0.46
CA THR A 263 -19.46 3.10 1.57
C THR A 263 -18.47 2.95 2.73
N LEU A 264 -17.23 2.54 2.47
CA LEU A 264 -16.20 2.39 3.50
C LEU A 264 -15.91 3.71 4.23
N ILE A 265 -15.78 4.80 3.48
CA ILE A 265 -15.51 6.13 4.06
C ILE A 265 -16.73 6.66 4.83
N GLN A 266 -17.91 6.70 4.21
CA GLN A 266 -19.05 7.41 4.79
C GLN A 266 -19.80 6.59 5.84
N LYS A 267 -19.95 5.28 5.63
CA LYS A 267 -20.73 4.41 6.52
C LYS A 267 -19.85 3.79 7.61
N TYR A 268 -18.66 3.31 7.24
CA TYR A 268 -17.77 2.60 8.16
C TYR A 268 -16.65 3.49 8.71
N GLN A 269 -16.54 4.74 8.25
CA GLN A 269 -15.55 5.71 8.72
C GLN A 269 -14.10 5.21 8.61
N ILE A 270 -13.81 4.41 7.57
CA ILE A 270 -12.45 3.95 7.28
C ILE A 270 -11.67 5.10 6.59
N PRO A 271 -10.52 5.53 7.12
CA PRO A 271 -9.75 6.67 6.59
C PRO A 271 -8.88 6.26 5.39
N LEU A 272 -9.53 5.95 4.27
CA LEU A 272 -8.87 5.56 3.01
C LEU A 272 -8.27 6.75 2.25
N ASP A 273 -7.16 6.54 1.53
CA ASP A 273 -6.84 7.38 0.36
C ASP A 273 -7.86 7.08 -0.76
N PRO A 274 -8.77 8.02 -1.08
CA PRO A 274 -9.86 7.76 -2.01
C PRO A 274 -9.40 7.56 -3.46
N THR A 275 -8.20 8.03 -3.82
CA THR A 275 -7.69 7.91 -5.19
C THR A 275 -7.20 6.49 -5.48
N VAL A 276 -6.70 5.77 -4.47
CA VAL A 276 -6.10 4.45 -4.68
C VAL A 276 -7.09 3.42 -5.20
N THR A 277 -8.31 3.40 -4.65
CA THR A 277 -9.30 2.36 -4.95
C THR A 277 -9.87 2.44 -6.36
N ASN A 278 -9.90 3.64 -6.95
CA ASN A 278 -10.64 3.91 -8.20
C ASN A 278 -9.77 4.05 -9.45
N ASP A 279 -8.46 4.26 -9.31
CA ASP A 279 -7.59 4.53 -10.44
C ASP A 279 -6.77 3.29 -10.84
N ALA A 280 -7.08 2.72 -12.00
CA ALA A 280 -6.32 1.60 -12.58
C ALA A 280 -4.87 1.97 -12.94
N ASN A 281 -4.58 3.28 -13.10
CA ASN A 281 -3.24 3.81 -13.34
C ASN A 281 -2.46 4.09 -12.06
N ARG A 282 -3.09 3.93 -10.89
CA ARG A 282 -2.44 4.06 -9.60
C ARG A 282 -1.32 3.04 -9.49
N VAL A 283 -0.24 3.48 -8.85
CA VAL A 283 0.86 2.63 -8.46
C VAL A 283 0.88 2.51 -6.94
N LEU A 284 1.15 1.31 -6.44
CA LEU A 284 1.40 1.07 -5.01
C LEU A 284 2.81 0.56 -4.81
N ARG A 285 3.37 0.80 -3.62
CA ARG A 285 4.71 0.32 -3.28
C ARG A 285 4.75 -1.21 -3.40
N TYR A 286 5.73 -1.72 -4.13
CA TYR A 286 5.85 -3.14 -4.46
C TYR A 286 6.20 -3.94 -3.20
N PRO A 287 5.47 -5.03 -2.91
CA PRO A 287 5.76 -5.90 -1.76
C PRO A 287 7.17 -6.48 -1.83
N GLY A 288 7.90 -6.37 -0.71
CA GLY A 288 9.32 -6.66 -0.61
C GLY A 288 10.24 -5.49 -0.95
N SER A 289 9.77 -4.38 -1.54
CA SER A 289 10.60 -3.19 -1.75
C SER A 289 10.80 -2.38 -0.46
N LEU A 290 11.86 -1.58 -0.40
CA LEU A 290 12.14 -0.70 0.73
C LEU A 290 11.22 0.52 0.73
N ASN A 291 10.80 0.94 1.92
CA ASN A 291 10.42 2.31 2.21
C ASN A 291 11.58 3.00 2.92
N ALA A 292 12.44 3.65 2.14
CA ALA A 292 13.68 4.20 2.66
C ALA A 292 13.46 5.41 3.59
N SER A 293 12.25 5.98 3.67
CA SER A 293 11.98 7.04 4.64
C SER A 293 11.88 6.54 6.08
N VAL A 294 11.76 5.23 6.29
CA VAL A 294 11.65 4.59 7.61
C VAL A 294 12.51 3.33 7.74
N THR A 295 13.29 2.99 6.71
CA THR A 295 14.12 1.78 6.63
C THR A 295 13.32 0.49 6.87
N LYS A 296 12.14 0.38 6.24
CA LYS A 296 11.27 -0.80 6.38
C LYS A 296 10.87 -1.39 5.04
N PRO A 297 10.95 -2.72 4.85
CA PRO A 297 10.39 -3.36 3.66
C PRO A 297 8.86 -3.38 3.72
N VAL A 298 8.22 -3.27 2.55
CA VAL A 298 6.80 -3.60 2.43
C VAL A 298 6.64 -5.08 2.69
N SER A 299 5.83 -5.44 3.68
CA SER A 299 5.72 -6.82 4.15
C SER A 299 4.26 -7.22 4.37
N LEU A 300 3.97 -8.49 4.14
CA LEU A 300 2.67 -9.07 4.46
C LEU A 300 2.52 -9.14 5.99
N ILE A 301 1.39 -8.68 6.50
CA ILE A 301 0.97 -8.90 7.88
C ILE A 301 0.31 -10.27 7.93
N THR A 302 0.90 -11.19 8.69
CA THR A 302 0.37 -12.56 8.87
C THR A 302 -0.23 -12.77 10.25
N GLU A 303 -0.09 -11.80 11.13
CA GLU A 303 -0.68 -11.81 12.47
C GLU A 303 -2.19 -11.70 12.35
N GLU A 304 -2.87 -12.33 13.30
CA GLU A 304 -4.33 -12.27 13.41
C GLU A 304 -4.81 -11.11 14.29
N GLU A 305 -3.89 -10.50 15.05
CA GLU A 305 -4.18 -9.42 16.00
C GLU A 305 -3.43 -8.14 15.61
N PRO A 306 -4.11 -6.97 15.54
CA PRO A 306 -3.48 -5.69 15.18
C PRO A 306 -2.27 -5.33 16.03
N ILE A 307 -2.32 -5.58 17.34
CA ILE A 307 -1.22 -5.22 18.24
C ILE A 307 0.03 -6.09 18.00
N LYS A 308 -0.16 -7.38 17.69
CA LYS A 308 0.95 -8.28 17.33
C LYS A 308 1.54 -7.86 15.99
N ALA A 309 0.69 -7.51 15.02
CA ALA A 309 1.12 -6.99 13.73
C ALA A 309 1.97 -5.72 13.91
N PHE A 310 1.52 -4.81 14.77
CA PHE A 310 2.23 -3.58 15.11
C PHE A 310 3.63 -3.85 15.67
N TYR A 311 3.77 -4.69 16.70
CA TYR A 311 5.09 -5.00 17.25
C TYR A 311 6.00 -5.70 16.24
N ARG A 312 5.47 -6.61 15.42
CA ARG A 312 6.26 -7.24 14.36
C ARG A 312 6.79 -6.23 13.34
N VAL A 313 6.00 -5.25 12.91
CA VAL A 313 6.49 -4.25 11.95
C VAL A 313 7.54 -3.32 12.56
N LEU A 314 7.53 -3.13 13.89
CA LEU A 314 8.60 -2.45 14.62
C LEU A 314 9.88 -3.30 14.68
N GLU A 315 9.78 -4.60 14.92
CA GLU A 315 10.91 -5.54 15.05
C GLU A 315 11.61 -5.85 13.71
N ASN A 316 10.89 -5.87 12.58
CA ASN A 316 11.44 -6.14 11.23
C ASN A 316 12.32 -4.98 10.69
N ALA A 317 13.17 -4.42 11.54
CA ALA A 317 13.91 -3.18 11.36
C ALA A 317 15.33 -3.35 10.81
N GLU A 318 15.78 -4.57 10.52
CA GLU A 318 17.17 -4.77 10.11
C GLU A 318 17.30 -4.86 8.59
N PRO A 319 17.92 -3.82 8.03
CA PRO A 319 19.29 -3.99 7.60
C PRO A 319 20.15 -2.84 8.10
N ARG A 320 20.59 -2.91 9.35
CA ARG A 320 21.85 -2.26 9.66
C ARG A 320 22.92 -3.25 9.24
N ILE A 321 23.74 -2.85 8.27
CA ILE A 321 25.04 -3.48 8.04
C ILE A 321 25.67 -3.54 9.43
N ALA A 322 25.92 -4.74 9.95
CA ALA A 322 26.69 -4.88 11.17
C ALA A 322 28.01 -4.16 10.91
N THR A 323 28.17 -2.95 11.45
CA THR A 323 29.47 -2.29 11.53
C THR A 323 30.25 -3.01 12.61
N SER A 324 30.55 -4.29 12.40
CA SER A 324 31.55 -5.00 13.17
C SER A 324 32.77 -5.20 12.27
N SER A 325 33.83 -4.51 12.64
CA SER A 325 35.24 -4.84 12.37
C SER A 325 35.66 -4.97 10.90
N TYR A 326 35.94 -3.83 10.28
CA TYR A 326 37.15 -3.68 9.45
C TYR A 326 37.84 -2.38 9.89
N ILE A 327 38.63 -2.50 10.96
CA ILE A 327 39.84 -1.71 11.18
C ILE A 327 40.98 -2.57 10.64
#